data_AF-A0A1B5Z9I4-F1
#
_entry.id   AF-A0A1B5Z9I4-F1
#
_cell.length_a   1.000
_cell.length_b   1.000
_cell.length_c   1.000
_cell.angle_alpha   90.00
_cell.angle_beta   90.00
_cell.angle_gamma   90.00
#
_symmetry.space_group_name_H-M   'P 1'
#
loop_
_entity.id
_entity.type
_entity.pdbx_description
1 polymer ?
#
loop_
_entity_poly.entity_id
_entity_poly.type
_entity_poly.pdbx_seq_one_letter_code
_entity_poly.pdbx_strand_id
1 'polypeptide(L)'
;MQYAKLPKTLCDEMEKIQRGFLWGDTDQVRKPHLVSWNVCCLPKKDGGLGIKSPHQMNEAFLMKMLWNLINRPDDLWCKVLYSKYGRNNDLRT
;
A
#
# COMPACT_ATOMS: atom_id res chain seq x y z
N MET A 1 0.40 3.73 -10.59
CA MET A 1 -0.05 4.66 -9.53
C MET A 1 -1.37 4.13 -9.02
N GLN A 2 -1.50 3.85 -7.74
CA GLN A 2 -2.74 3.34 -7.17
C GLN A 2 -3.73 4.49 -7.00
N TYR A 3 -4.96 4.35 -7.52
CA TYR A 3 -6.00 5.40 -7.50
C TYR A 3 -7.19 5.07 -6.57
N ALA A 4 -7.30 3.83 -6.12
CA ALA A 4 -8.38 3.36 -5.26
C ALA A 4 -7.81 2.42 -4.19
N LYS A 5 -8.52 2.28 -3.06
CA LYS A 5 -8.12 1.36 -1.99
C LYS A 5 -8.19 -0.07 -2.49
N LEU A 6 -7.09 -0.80 -2.36
CA LEU A 6 -7.09 -2.22 -2.72
C LEU A 6 -7.86 -3.04 -1.67
N PRO A 7 -8.60 -4.09 -2.09
CA PRO A 7 -9.20 -5.04 -1.16
C PRO A 7 -8.13 -5.69 -0.29
N LYS A 8 -8.45 -5.94 0.98
CA LYS A 8 -7.53 -6.59 1.93
C LYS A 8 -7.07 -7.95 1.44
N THR A 9 -7.98 -8.72 0.84
CA THR A 9 -7.70 -10.04 0.26
C THR A 9 -6.61 -10.01 -0.79
N LEU A 10 -6.61 -9.00 -1.66
CA LEU A 10 -5.56 -8.82 -2.66
C LEU A 10 -4.20 -8.52 -2.00
N CYS A 11 -4.19 -7.67 -0.97
CA CYS A 11 -2.97 -7.41 -0.21
C CYS A 11 -2.46 -8.68 0.50
N ASP A 12 -3.36 -9.53 1.03
CA ASP A 12 -3.02 -10.80 1.65
C ASP A 12 -2.44 -11.80 0.64
N GLU A 13 -2.98 -11.85 -0.59
CA GLU A 13 -2.43 -12.66 -1.68
C GLU A 13 -1.03 -12.19 -2.09
N MET A 14 -0.82 -10.88 -2.18
CA MET A 14 0.51 -10.32 -2.44
C MET A 14 1.51 -10.68 -1.33
N GLU A 15 1.11 -10.57 -0.07
CA GLU A 15 1.95 -11.01 1.05
C GLU A 15 2.25 -12.50 1.01
N LYS A 16 1.27 -13.34 0.63
CA LYS A 16 1.46 -14.78 0.47
C LYS A 16 2.53 -15.09 -0.59
N ILE A 17 2.52 -14.39 -1.72
CA ILE A 17 3.53 -14.54 -2.78
C ILE A 17 4.91 -14.09 -2.26
N GLN A 18 4.99 -12.95 -1.57
CA GLN A 18 6.25 -12.44 -1.02
C GLN A 18 6.85 -13.39 0.04
N ARG A 19 6.02 -13.92 0.94
CA ARG A 19 6.40 -14.94 1.92
C ARG A 19 6.82 -16.23 1.24
N GLY A 20 6.08 -16.67 0.21
CA GLY A 20 6.46 -17.86 -0.54
C GLY A 20 7.83 -17.73 -1.18
N PHE A 21 8.10 -16.58 -1.80
CA PHE A 21 9.40 -16.27 -2.39
C PHE A 21 10.53 -16.29 -1.36
N LEU A 22 10.37 -15.62 -0.22
CA LEU A 22 11.48 -15.44 0.74
C LEU A 22 11.83 -16.73 1.50
N TRP A 23 10.87 -17.61 1.77
CA TRP A 23 11.15 -18.90 2.44
C TRP A 23 11.33 -20.04 1.44
N GLY A 24 11.12 -19.80 0.15
CA GLY A 24 11.23 -20.81 -0.91
C GLY A 24 10.12 -21.85 -0.83
N ASP A 25 8.90 -21.42 -0.54
CA ASP A 25 7.70 -22.23 -0.73
C ASP A 25 7.50 -22.48 -2.23
N THR A 26 7.08 -23.69 -2.57
CA THR A 26 6.56 -24.04 -3.90
C THR A 26 5.09 -24.45 -3.78
N ASP A 27 4.38 -24.57 -4.90
CA ASP A 27 2.98 -25.02 -4.90
C ASP A 27 2.78 -26.39 -4.22
N GLN A 28 3.83 -27.19 -4.16
CA GLN A 28 3.82 -28.55 -3.61
C GLN A 28 4.45 -28.64 -2.21
N VAL A 29 5.34 -27.71 -1.84
CA VAL A 29 6.11 -27.79 -0.59
C VAL A 29 6.05 -26.46 0.15
N ARG A 30 5.48 -26.49 1.36
CA ARG A 30 5.54 -25.40 2.32
C ARG A 30 6.75 -25.57 3.24
N LYS A 31 7.54 -24.53 3.41
CA LYS A 31 8.65 -24.50 4.36
C LYS A 31 8.25 -23.75 5.63
N PRO A 32 8.86 -24.08 6.79
CA PRO A 32 8.54 -23.39 8.03
C PRO A 32 8.99 -21.92 7.99
N HIS A 33 8.05 -21.02 8.29
CA HIS A 33 8.33 -19.58 8.35
C HIS A 33 8.86 -19.24 9.75
N LEU A 34 10.18 -19.32 9.94
CA LEU A 34 10.85 -19.20 11.24
C LEU A 34 10.82 -17.78 11.86
N VAL A 35 10.51 -16.75 11.07
CA VAL A 35 10.45 -15.36 11.52
C VAL A 35 9.08 -14.81 11.16
N SER A 36 8.45 -14.09 12.09
CA SER A 36 7.16 -13.47 11.81
C SER A 36 7.26 -12.46 10.67
N TRP A 37 6.21 -12.39 9.85
CA TRP A 37 6.19 -11.46 8.72
C TRP A 37 6.30 -10.00 9.13
N ASN A 38 5.67 -9.63 10.25
CA ASN A 38 5.74 -8.27 10.79
C ASN A 38 7.18 -7.85 11.12
N VAL A 39 7.99 -8.76 11.68
CA VAL A 39 9.41 -8.52 11.95
C VAL A 39 10.19 -8.34 10.65
N CYS A 40 9.89 -9.14 9.63
CA CYS A 40 10.53 -9.00 8.31
C CYS A 40 10.24 -7.65 7.66
N CYS A 41 9.05 -7.09 7.92
CA CYS A 41 8.65 -5.78 7.41
C CYS A 41 9.28 -4.60 8.16
N LEU A 42 9.87 -4.81 9.33
CA LEU A 42 10.54 -3.74 10.05
C LEU A 42 11.75 -3.20 9.26
N PRO A 43 12.12 -1.93 9.44
CA PRO A 43 13.35 -1.38 8.87
C PRO A 43 14.58 -2.20 9.29
N LYS A 44 15.61 -2.21 8.43
CA LYS A 44 16.89 -2.91 8.72
C LYS A 44 17.55 -2.45 10.01
N LYS A 45 17.46 -1.14 10.31
CA LYS A 45 17.96 -0.55 11.56
C LYS A 45 17.25 -1.08 12.82
N ASP A 46 16.03 -1.58 12.67
CA ASP A 46 15.19 -2.09 13.76
C ASP A 46 15.18 -3.64 13.77
N GLY A 47 16.16 -4.28 13.09
CA GLY A 47 16.32 -5.73 13.07
C GLY A 47 15.47 -6.49 12.04
N GLY A 48 14.73 -5.78 11.17
CA GLY A 48 13.95 -6.39 10.09
C GLY A 48 14.70 -6.50 8.76
N LEU A 49 14.00 -6.93 7.72
CA LEU A 49 14.53 -7.01 6.34
C LEU A 49 14.24 -5.75 5.51
N GLY A 50 13.38 -4.86 6.01
CA GLY A 50 12.92 -3.67 5.32
C GLY A 50 11.89 -3.95 4.22
N ILE A 51 11.24 -5.12 4.26
CA ILE A 51 10.20 -5.48 3.29
C ILE A 51 8.98 -4.59 3.49
N LYS A 52 8.44 -4.06 2.40
CA LYS A 52 7.26 -3.20 2.49
C LYS A 52 6.00 -4.07 2.51
N SER A 53 5.21 -3.97 3.59
CA SER A 53 3.90 -4.62 3.65
C SER A 53 2.96 -3.99 2.60
N PRO A 54 2.32 -4.78 1.72
CA PRO A 54 1.31 -4.32 0.78
C PRO A 54 0.16 -3.55 1.44
N HIS A 55 -0.24 -3.92 2.66
CA HIS A 55 -1.26 -3.19 3.41
C HIS A 55 -0.82 -1.77 3.75
N GLN A 56 0.40 -1.63 4.30
CA GLN A 56 0.94 -0.31 4.64
C GLN A 56 1.20 0.54 3.38
N MET A 57 1.64 -0.09 2.29
CA MET A 57 1.82 0.60 1.00
C MET A 57 0.50 1.09 0.41
N ASN A 58 -0.56 0.27 0.48
CA ASN A 58 -1.91 0.62 0.03
C ASN A 58 -2.38 1.92 0.72
N GLU A 59 -2.22 2.00 2.04
CA GLU A 59 -2.56 3.21 2.80
C GLU A 59 -1.65 4.40 2.47
N ALA A 60 -0.33 4.18 2.44
CA ALA A 60 0.63 5.23 2.12
C ALA A 60 0.41 5.83 0.72
N PHE A 61 0.04 5.02 -0.27
CA PHE A 61 -0.26 5.50 -1.61
C PHE A 61 -1.55 6.33 -1.66
N LEU A 62 -2.57 5.96 -0.90
CA LEU A 62 -3.78 6.78 -0.76
C LEU A 62 -3.48 8.11 -0.09
N MET A 63 -2.68 8.11 0.98
CA MET A 63 -2.24 9.34 1.64
C MET A 63 -1.42 10.22 0.70
N LYS A 64 -0.52 9.64 -0.10
CA LYS A 64 0.26 10.37 -1.12
C LYS A 64 -0.65 10.98 -2.18
N MET A 65 -1.69 10.27 -2.61
CA MET A 65 -2.67 10.78 -3.57
C MET A 65 -3.46 11.95 -2.98
N LEU A 66 -3.93 11.83 -1.74
CA LEU A 66 -4.61 12.91 -1.01
C LEU A 66 -3.70 14.12 -0.82
N TRP A 67 -2.46 13.89 -0.41
CA TRP A 67 -1.44 14.94 -0.28
C TRP A 67 -1.24 15.69 -1.61
N ASN A 68 -1.17 14.98 -2.73
CA ASN A 68 -1.07 15.62 -4.05
C ASN A 68 -2.33 16.40 -4.41
N LEU A 69 -3.52 15.90 -4.07
CA LEU A 69 -4.79 16.59 -4.31
C LEU A 69 -4.87 17.95 -3.59
N ILE A 70 -4.30 18.02 -2.39
CA ILE A 70 -4.25 19.23 -1.57
C ILE A 70 -3.17 20.20 -2.10
N ASN A 71 -1.95 19.69 -2.34
CA ASN A 71 -0.79 20.53 -2.67
C ASN A 71 -0.69 20.91 -4.15
N ARG A 72 -1.37 20.19 -5.05
CA ARG A 72 -1.34 20.42 -6.50
C ARG A 72 -2.75 20.55 -7.09
N PRO A 73 -3.54 21.53 -6.64
CA PRO A 73 -4.93 21.66 -7.11
C PRO A 73 -5.03 22.04 -8.59
N ASP A 74 -3.96 22.58 -9.17
CA ASP A 74 -3.93 23.02 -10.57
C ASP A 74 -3.77 21.90 -11.59
N ASP A 75 -3.37 20.70 -11.14
CA ASP A 75 -3.29 19.52 -11.98
C ASP A 75 -4.68 19.19 -12.57
N LEU A 76 -4.72 18.77 -13.84
CA LEU A 76 -5.97 18.52 -14.55
C LEU A 76 -6.87 17.50 -13.82
N TRP A 77 -6.28 16.42 -13.29
CA TRP A 77 -7.02 15.38 -12.59
C TRP A 77 -7.63 15.89 -11.26
N CYS A 78 -6.94 16.82 -10.57
CA CYS A 78 -7.47 17.50 -9.39
C CYS A 78 -8.68 18.35 -9.77
N LYS A 79 -8.57 19.19 -10.81
CA LYS A 79 -9.68 20.03 -11.30
C LYS A 79 -10.91 19.22 -11.69
N VAL A 80 -10.70 18.09 -12.38
CA VAL A 80 -11.79 17.16 -12.73
C VAL A 80 -12.45 16.57 -11.48
N LEU A 81 -11.66 16.13 -10.50
CA LEU A 81 -12.20 15.63 -9.22
C LEU A 81 -12.98 16.69 -8.46
N TYR A 82 -12.44 17.91 -8.33
CA TYR A 82 -13.12 19.03 -7.66
C TYR A 82 -14.41 19.44 -8.39
N SER A 83 -14.41 19.50 -9.72
CA SER A 83 -15.63 19.82 -10.48
C SER A 83 -16.71 18.74 -10.34
N LYS A 84 -16.30 17.47 -10.33
CA LYS A 84 -17.23 16.33 -10.20
C LYS A 84 -17.76 16.15 -8.79
N TYR A 85 -16.90 16.26 -7.77
CA TYR A 85 -17.21 15.87 -6.39
C TYR A 85 -17.17 17.03 -5.37
N GLY A 86 -16.54 18.16 -5.69
CA GLY A 86 -16.32 19.30 -4.78
C GLY A 86 -17.47 20.30 -4.67
N ARG A 87 -18.69 19.96 -5.13
CA ARG A 87 -19.82 20.90 -5.16
C ARG A 87 -20.47 21.20 -3.80
N ASN A 88 -20.18 20.43 -2.74
CA ASN A 88 -20.84 20.58 -1.43
C ASN A 88 -19.92 20.64 -0.21
N ASN A 89 -18.62 20.39 -0.34
CA ASN A 89 -17.63 20.57 0.72
C ASN A 89 -16.31 20.92 0.04
N ASP A 90 -15.70 22.02 0.48
CA ASP A 90 -14.34 22.36 0.08
C ASP A 90 -13.45 21.25 0.65
N LEU A 91 -12.90 20.35 -0.20
CA LEU A 91 -12.07 19.22 0.27
C LEU A 91 -10.73 19.68 0.91
N ARG A 92 -10.56 21.00 1.04
CA ARG A 92 -9.44 21.70 1.66
C ARG A 92 -9.68 22.03 3.14
N THR A 93 -10.93 21.96 3.61
CA THR A 93 -11.33 22.11 5.02
C THR A 93 -11.82 20.79 5.58
#